data_AF-A0A443L279-F1
#
_entry.id   AF-A0A443L279-F1
#
_cell.length_a   1.000
_cell.length_b   1.000
_cell.length_c   1.000
_cell.angle_alpha   90.00
_cell.angle_beta   90.00
_cell.angle_gamma   90.00
#
_symmetry.space_group_name_H-M   'P 1'
#
loop_
_entity.id
_entity.type
_entity.pdbx_description
1 polymer ?
#
loop_
_entity_poly.entity_id
_entity_poly.type
_entity_poly.pdbx_seq_one_letter_code
_entity_poly.pdbx_strand_id
1 'polypeptide(L)'
;MMQLNIHDQTLKRIGFINNDLPDALHYFNDNWHRYLAEGTSTFDFSVNKVNPDYALLTLQSYISFSYDGEDYLFNIINIQQDHYSMQLQCENLNLELISEEVGAYNTNLQHSIVWYLKNAAKITDNVVEIGNNPFSTIDEDTSNPILSFDSTETKLARIIS
;
A
#
# COMPACT_ATOMS: atom_id res chain seq x y z
N MET A 1 -2.79 -18.08 12.33
CA MET A 1 -2.85 -17.46 10.99
C MET A 1 -3.76 -16.25 11.07
N MET A 2 -3.62 -15.28 10.17
CA MET A 2 -4.45 -14.08 10.16
C MET A 2 -5.72 -14.36 9.35
N GLN A 3 -6.84 -13.74 9.69
CA GLN A 3 -7.98 -13.72 8.78
C GLN A 3 -7.71 -12.70 7.68
N LEU A 4 -7.89 -13.11 6.43
CA LEU A 4 -7.78 -12.22 5.28
C LEU A 4 -9.18 -11.83 4.82
N ASN A 5 -9.41 -10.55 4.49
CA ASN A 5 -10.63 -10.10 3.85
C ASN A 5 -10.38 -9.92 2.35
N ILE A 6 -11.37 -10.29 1.54
CA ILE A 6 -11.34 -10.11 0.08
C ILE A 6 -12.26 -8.94 -0.26
N HIS A 7 -11.74 -7.97 -0.99
CA HIS A 7 -12.47 -6.81 -1.46
C HIS A 7 -12.55 -6.78 -2.98
N ASP A 8 -13.64 -6.25 -3.53
CA ASP A 8 -13.75 -5.96 -4.96
C ASP A 8 -12.98 -4.68 -5.34
N GLN A 9 -13.00 -4.33 -6.63
CA GLN A 9 -12.37 -3.11 -7.17
C GLN A 9 -12.87 -1.79 -6.54
N THR A 10 -13.99 -1.81 -5.82
CA THR A 10 -14.58 -0.65 -5.11
C THR A 10 -14.25 -0.65 -3.62
N LEU A 11 -13.34 -1.52 -3.17
CA LEU A 11 -12.95 -1.75 -1.76
C LEU A 11 -14.08 -2.32 -0.89
N LYS A 12 -15.19 -2.73 -1.47
CA LYS A 12 -16.27 -3.40 -0.73
C LYS A 12 -15.83 -4.83 -0.42
N ARG A 13 -15.96 -5.23 0.85
CA ARG A 13 -15.69 -6.62 1.27
C ARG A 13 -16.71 -7.57 0.62
N ILE A 14 -16.21 -8.56 -0.10
CA ILE A 14 -17.00 -9.59 -0.82
C ILE A 14 -16.76 -11.01 -0.29
N GLY A 15 -15.73 -11.22 0.54
CA GLY A 15 -15.42 -12.52 1.10
C GLY A 15 -14.34 -12.44 2.18
N PHE A 16 -13.95 -13.61 2.71
CA PHE A 16 -12.85 -13.74 3.66
C PHE A 16 -12.18 -15.11 3.53
N ILE A 17 -10.96 -15.22 4.05
CA ILE A 17 -10.13 -16.43 4.11
C ILE A 17 -9.77 -16.64 5.58
N ASN A 18 -10.04 -17.82 6.13
CA ASN A 18 -9.80 -18.10 7.54
C ASN A 18 -9.53 -19.60 7.75
N ASN A 19 -8.30 -19.94 8.15
CA ASN A 19 -7.87 -21.31 8.36
C ASN A 19 -8.45 -21.97 9.63
N ASP A 20 -9.03 -21.18 10.55
CA ASP A 20 -9.66 -21.69 11.78
C ASP A 20 -11.13 -22.08 11.56
N LEU A 21 -11.72 -21.72 10.41
CA LEU A 21 -13.10 -22.02 10.04
C LEU A 21 -13.16 -23.14 9.00
N PRO A 22 -13.80 -24.30 9.27
CA PRO A 22 -13.76 -25.47 8.40
C PRO A 22 -14.27 -25.24 6.97
N ASP A 23 -15.30 -24.43 6.81
CA ASP A 23 -15.98 -24.21 5.52
C ASP A 23 -15.43 -23.00 4.75
N ALA A 24 -14.49 -22.25 5.33
CA ALA A 24 -13.90 -21.07 4.70
C ALA A 24 -12.81 -21.45 3.71
N LEU A 25 -12.47 -20.53 2.80
CA LEU A 25 -11.24 -20.65 2.02
C LEU A 25 -10.05 -20.61 2.98
N HIS A 26 -9.08 -21.50 2.78
CA HIS A 26 -7.84 -21.55 3.56
C HIS A 26 -6.68 -21.11 2.68
N TYR A 27 -5.68 -20.49 3.31
CA TYR A 27 -4.42 -20.14 2.66
C TYR A 27 -3.23 -20.85 3.29
N PHE A 28 -2.14 -20.96 2.55
CA PHE A 28 -0.91 -21.61 2.97
C PHE A 28 0.30 -21.03 2.21
N ASN A 29 1.51 -21.40 2.64
CA ASN A 29 2.77 -20.87 2.12
C ASN A 29 2.79 -19.34 2.10
N ASP A 30 2.23 -18.71 3.14
CA ASP A 30 2.22 -17.27 3.26
C ASP A 30 3.61 -16.72 3.58
N ASN A 31 3.95 -15.62 2.93
CA ASN A 31 5.18 -14.87 3.15
C ASN A 31 4.85 -13.38 3.17
N TRP A 32 4.87 -12.82 4.37
CA TRP A 32 4.70 -11.39 4.59
C TRP A 32 6.06 -10.71 4.78
N HIS A 33 6.40 -9.75 3.93
CA HIS A 33 7.62 -8.96 4.05
C HIS A 33 7.32 -7.47 4.12
N ARG A 34 8.06 -6.74 4.96
CA ARG A 34 7.94 -5.28 5.12
C ARG A 34 9.25 -4.61 4.72
N TYR A 35 9.17 -3.71 3.75
CA TYR A 35 10.27 -2.93 3.22
C TYR A 35 10.19 -1.52 3.84
N LEU A 36 10.79 -1.36 5.02
CA LEU A 36 10.65 -0.14 5.83
C LEU A 36 11.25 1.10 5.17
N ALA A 37 12.33 0.94 4.40
CA ALA A 37 12.98 2.08 3.74
C ALA A 37 12.14 2.60 2.56
N GLU A 38 11.36 1.71 1.95
CA GLU A 38 10.55 1.95 0.76
C GLU A 38 9.07 2.20 1.10
N GLY A 39 8.69 2.08 2.37
CA GLY A 39 7.31 2.28 2.82
C GLY A 39 6.30 1.31 2.21
N THR A 40 6.75 0.11 1.82
CA THR A 40 5.92 -0.89 1.12
C THR A 40 5.97 -2.26 1.81
N SER A 41 5.07 -3.14 1.42
CA SER A 41 4.99 -4.50 1.94
C SER A 41 4.48 -5.48 0.89
N THR A 42 4.96 -6.71 0.91
CA THR A 42 4.44 -7.81 0.07
C THR A 42 3.77 -8.84 0.95
N PHE A 43 2.66 -9.41 0.48
CA PHE A 43 2.00 -10.53 1.13
C PHE A 43 1.67 -11.59 0.09
N ASP A 44 2.57 -12.56 -0.07
CA ASP A 44 2.40 -13.65 -1.01
C ASP A 44 1.76 -14.83 -0.29
N PHE A 45 0.79 -15.49 -0.93
CA PHE A 45 0.15 -16.67 -0.35
C PHE A 45 -0.43 -17.58 -1.43
N SER A 46 -0.75 -18.81 -1.04
CA SER A 46 -1.42 -19.78 -1.90
C SER A 46 -2.77 -20.20 -1.32
N VAL A 47 -3.73 -20.52 -2.19
CA VAL A 47 -5.02 -21.11 -1.82
C VAL A 47 -5.30 -22.37 -2.63
N ASN A 48 -6.14 -23.24 -2.10
CA ASN A 48 -6.59 -24.45 -2.79
C ASN A 48 -7.89 -24.18 -3.56
N LYS A 49 -8.03 -24.76 -4.76
CA LYS A 49 -9.19 -24.58 -5.65
C LYS A 49 -10.39 -25.49 -5.32
N VAL A 50 -10.29 -26.32 -4.29
CA VAL A 50 -11.39 -27.17 -3.80
C VAL A 50 -12.53 -26.34 -3.21
N ASN A 51 -12.21 -25.22 -2.56
CA ASN A 51 -13.23 -24.28 -2.08
C ASN A 51 -13.52 -23.23 -3.18
N PRO A 52 -14.77 -23.10 -3.67
CA PRO A 52 -15.11 -22.23 -4.81
C PRO A 52 -14.84 -20.75 -4.59
N ASP A 53 -14.69 -20.29 -3.34
CA ASP A 53 -14.40 -18.89 -3.01
C ASP A 53 -13.03 -18.44 -3.54
N TYR A 54 -12.15 -19.36 -3.97
CA TYR A 54 -10.93 -19.01 -4.71
C TYR A 54 -11.23 -18.12 -5.92
N ALA A 55 -12.41 -18.24 -6.53
CA ALA A 55 -12.82 -17.46 -7.69
C ALA A 55 -13.06 -15.96 -7.37
N LEU A 56 -13.18 -15.59 -6.09
CA LEU A 56 -13.24 -14.20 -5.65
C LEU A 56 -11.88 -13.48 -5.78
N LEU A 57 -10.79 -14.26 -5.91
CA LEU A 57 -9.44 -13.75 -6.02
C LEU A 57 -9.09 -13.49 -7.49
N THR A 58 -9.04 -12.22 -7.84
CA THR A 58 -8.72 -11.75 -9.19
C THR A 58 -7.66 -10.65 -9.12
N LEU A 59 -7.05 -10.30 -10.25
CA LEU A 59 -6.14 -9.15 -10.32
C LEU A 59 -6.80 -7.80 -9.98
N GLN A 60 -8.13 -7.75 -9.89
CA GLN A 60 -8.90 -6.56 -9.51
C GLN A 60 -9.33 -6.60 -8.04
N SER A 61 -9.03 -7.68 -7.32
CA SER A 61 -9.39 -7.84 -5.91
C SER A 61 -8.29 -7.29 -5.01
N TYR A 62 -8.68 -6.82 -3.81
CA TYR A 62 -7.75 -6.44 -2.76
C TYR A 62 -7.85 -7.39 -1.57
N ILE A 63 -6.73 -7.58 -0.88
CA ILE A 63 -6.61 -8.40 0.32
C ILE A 63 -6.28 -7.49 1.49
N SER A 64 -7.02 -7.63 2.60
CA SER A 64 -6.68 -6.92 3.84
C SER A 64 -6.61 -7.83 5.05
N PHE A 65 -5.79 -7.46 6.03
CA PHE A 65 -5.75 -8.08 7.34
C PHE A 65 -5.24 -7.08 8.39
N SER A 66 -5.58 -7.33 9.64
CA SER A 66 -5.09 -6.55 10.78
C SER A 66 -3.94 -7.30 11.47
N TYR A 67 -2.85 -6.59 11.77
CA TYR A 67 -1.71 -7.12 12.52
C TYR A 67 -1.13 -6.05 13.44
N ASP A 68 -0.96 -6.39 14.72
CA ASP A 68 -0.38 -5.51 15.74
C ASP A 68 -1.09 -4.14 15.86
N GLY A 69 -2.42 -4.14 15.73
CA GLY A 69 -3.25 -2.93 15.83
C GLY A 69 -3.36 -2.11 14.54
N GLU A 70 -2.64 -2.48 13.49
CA GLU A 70 -2.63 -1.79 12.20
C GLU A 70 -3.35 -2.61 11.12
N ASP A 71 -4.04 -1.92 10.22
CA ASP A 71 -4.70 -2.51 9.06
C ASP A 71 -3.83 -2.41 7.81
N TYR A 72 -3.70 -3.52 7.08
CA TYR A 72 -2.92 -3.59 5.85
C TYR A 72 -3.84 -3.94 4.68
N LEU A 73 -3.62 -3.29 3.53
CA LEU A 73 -4.35 -3.53 2.28
C LEU A 73 -3.35 -3.79 1.15
N PHE A 74 -3.59 -4.84 0.37
CA PHE A 74 -2.74 -5.27 -0.72
C PHE A 74 -3.54 -5.45 -1.99
N ASN A 75 -3.01 -5.02 -3.13
CA ASN A 75 -3.51 -5.38 -4.45
C ASN A 75 -2.83 -6.67 -4.94
N ILE A 76 -3.56 -7.51 -5.66
CA ILE A 76 -2.99 -8.72 -6.29
C ILE A 76 -2.34 -8.33 -7.61
N ILE A 77 -1.01 -8.40 -7.68
CA ILE A 77 -0.24 -8.00 -8.87
C ILE A 77 0.00 -9.16 -9.83
N ASN A 78 -0.05 -10.40 -9.34
CA ASN A 78 0.15 -11.59 -10.16
C ASN A 78 -0.59 -12.80 -9.56
N ILE A 79 -1.08 -13.65 -10.47
CA ILE A 79 -1.73 -14.92 -10.12
C ILE A 79 -1.11 -16.01 -10.99
N GLN A 80 -0.50 -16.99 -10.35
CA GLN A 80 -0.08 -18.24 -10.99
C GLN A 80 -0.99 -19.36 -10.50
N GLN A 81 -1.51 -20.19 -11.40
CA GLN A 81 -2.43 -21.25 -11.00
C GLN A 81 -2.18 -22.54 -11.77
N ASP A 82 -2.45 -23.64 -11.11
CA ASP A 82 -2.53 -24.96 -11.72
C ASP A 82 -3.95 -25.55 -11.53
N HIS A 83 -4.09 -26.86 -11.65
CA HIS A 83 -5.37 -27.53 -11.48
C HIS A 83 -5.89 -27.48 -10.03
N TYR A 84 -4.99 -27.52 -9.04
CA TYR A 84 -5.31 -27.71 -7.62
C TYR A 84 -5.15 -26.44 -6.78
N SER A 85 -4.30 -25.51 -7.19
CA SER A 85 -3.91 -24.36 -6.38
C SER A 85 -3.79 -23.07 -7.20
N MET A 86 -3.86 -21.96 -6.47
CA MET A 86 -3.64 -20.61 -6.96
C MET A 86 -2.64 -19.94 -6.02
N GLN A 87 -1.56 -19.41 -6.58
CA GLN A 87 -0.53 -18.63 -5.91
C GLN A 87 -0.75 -17.16 -6.25
N LEU A 88 -0.76 -16.32 -5.23
CA LEU A 88 -1.02 -14.90 -5.31
C LEU A 88 0.21 -14.16 -4.84
N GLN A 89 0.61 -13.18 -5.64
CA GLN A 89 1.60 -12.18 -5.23
C GLN A 89 0.87 -10.88 -5.00
N CYS A 90 1.02 -10.32 -3.80
CA CYS A 90 0.30 -9.12 -3.40
C CYS A 90 1.26 -8.07 -2.88
N GLU A 91 0.97 -6.81 -3.22
CA GLU A 91 1.76 -5.66 -2.79
C GLU A 91 0.86 -4.64 -2.11
N ASN A 92 1.38 -4.01 -1.07
CA ASN A 92 0.78 -2.87 -0.41
C ASN A 92 1.35 -1.64 -1.10
N LEU A 93 0.67 -1.23 -2.18
CA LEU A 93 0.98 0.00 -2.87
C LEU A 93 -0.22 0.93 -2.78
N ASN A 94 0.05 2.16 -2.35
CA ASN A 94 -0.93 3.22 -2.47
C ASN A 94 -1.02 3.62 -3.95
N LEU A 95 -2.06 3.15 -4.64
CA LEU A 95 -2.25 3.37 -6.08
C LEU A 95 -2.24 4.84 -6.47
N GLU A 96 -2.71 5.74 -5.60
CA GLU A 96 -2.64 7.19 -5.84
C GLU A 96 -1.19 7.66 -5.92
N LEU A 97 -0.33 7.19 -5.02
CA LEU A 97 1.07 7.63 -4.97
C LEU A 97 1.86 7.21 -6.22
N ILE A 98 1.59 6.02 -6.75
CA ILE A 98 2.31 5.53 -7.95
C ILE A 98 1.69 5.99 -9.27
N SER A 99 0.40 6.37 -9.28
CA SER A 99 -0.31 6.70 -10.52
C SER A 99 -0.48 8.20 -10.74
N GLU A 100 -0.54 8.99 -9.67
CA GLU A 100 -0.70 10.43 -9.80
C GLU A 100 0.66 11.10 -9.95
N GLU A 101 0.83 11.81 -11.05
CA GLU A 101 2.02 12.61 -11.31
C GLU A 101 1.87 14.02 -10.74
N VAL A 102 2.97 14.55 -10.22
CA VAL A 102 3.09 15.94 -9.79
C VAL A 102 4.20 16.62 -10.60
N GLY A 103 3.90 17.82 -11.08
CA GLY A 103 4.83 18.61 -11.88
C GLY A 103 6.07 19.06 -11.10
N ALA A 104 7.04 19.60 -11.82
CA ALA A 104 8.22 20.23 -11.25
C ALA A 104 7.85 21.29 -10.19
N TYR A 105 8.67 21.42 -9.16
CA TYR A 105 8.51 22.39 -8.08
C TYR A 105 9.86 23.03 -7.75
N ASN A 106 9.94 24.35 -7.73
CA ASN A 106 11.18 25.07 -7.43
C ASN A 106 10.92 26.14 -6.39
N THR A 107 11.82 26.28 -5.42
CA THR A 107 11.75 27.30 -4.38
C THR A 107 13.16 27.67 -3.89
N ASN A 108 13.28 28.88 -3.37
CA ASN A 108 14.47 29.34 -2.64
C ASN A 108 14.19 29.48 -1.14
N LEU A 109 13.01 29.06 -0.68
CA LEU A 109 12.58 29.13 0.72
C LEU A 109 12.73 27.76 1.38
N GLN A 110 13.04 27.78 2.67
CA GLN A 110 13.07 26.59 3.50
C GLN A 110 11.65 26.29 3.98
N HIS A 111 11.19 25.05 3.78
CA HIS A 111 9.86 24.61 4.19
C HIS A 111 9.97 23.40 5.10
N SER A 112 9.03 23.28 6.04
CA SER A 112 8.90 22.06 6.82
C SER A 112 8.57 20.86 5.93
N ILE A 113 8.94 19.65 6.36
CA ILE A 113 8.59 18.43 5.62
C ILE A 113 7.07 18.27 5.45
N VAL A 114 6.29 18.70 6.45
CA VAL A 114 4.83 18.70 6.39
C VAL A 114 4.32 19.62 5.28
N TRP A 115 4.87 20.83 5.19
CA TRP A 115 4.51 21.75 4.12
C TRP A 115 4.88 21.16 2.76
N TYR A 116 6.07 20.57 2.65
CA TYR A 116 6.56 19.97 1.41
C TYR A 116 5.66 18.83 0.92
N LEU A 117 5.32 17.88 1.81
CA LEU A 117 4.42 16.77 1.49
C LEU A 117 3.04 17.27 1.00
N LYS A 118 2.48 18.30 1.66
CA LYS A 118 1.15 18.82 1.31
C LYS A 118 1.16 19.67 0.03
N ASN A 119 2.19 20.49 -0.18
CA ASN A 119 2.17 21.51 -1.21
C ASN A 119 2.98 21.15 -2.47
N ALA A 120 4.12 20.49 -2.31
CA ALA A 120 5.00 20.12 -3.41
C ALA A 120 4.77 18.68 -3.88
N ALA A 121 4.50 17.75 -2.96
CA ALA A 121 4.13 16.37 -3.28
C ALA A 121 2.60 16.15 -3.39
N LYS A 122 1.78 17.16 -3.06
CA LYS A 122 0.31 17.13 -3.18
C LYS A 122 -0.35 15.94 -2.46
N ILE A 123 0.20 15.56 -1.31
CA ILE A 123 -0.40 14.53 -0.44
C ILE A 123 -1.64 15.10 0.21
N THR A 124 -2.76 14.41 0.03
CA THR A 124 -4.04 14.80 0.62
C THR A 124 -4.34 13.94 1.84
N ASP A 125 -4.87 14.58 2.89
CA ASP A 125 -5.24 13.92 4.15
C ASP A 125 -6.40 12.90 3.97
N ASN A 126 -6.96 12.77 2.76
CA ASN A 126 -8.04 11.84 2.44
C ASN A 126 -7.53 10.41 2.19
N VAL A 127 -6.24 10.24 1.90
CA VAL A 127 -5.67 8.97 1.44
C VAL A 127 -4.38 8.59 2.20
N VAL A 128 -3.62 9.56 2.70
CA VAL A 128 -2.41 9.34 3.50
C VAL A 128 -2.32 10.36 4.61
N GLU A 129 -1.96 9.94 5.83
CA GLU A 129 -1.64 10.84 6.93
C GLU A 129 -0.14 10.86 7.26
N ILE A 130 0.33 12.00 7.75
CA ILE A 130 1.69 12.12 8.30
C ILE A 130 1.63 11.64 9.74
N GLY A 131 2.30 10.53 10.04
CA GLY A 131 2.43 10.01 11.40
C GLY A 131 3.43 10.83 12.23
N ASN A 132 4.41 10.15 12.83
CA ASN A 132 5.39 10.82 13.68
C ASN A 132 6.44 11.59 12.85
N ASN A 133 6.39 12.93 12.91
CA ASN A 133 7.40 13.81 12.33
C ASN A 133 8.40 14.32 13.40
N PRO A 134 9.69 13.95 13.34
CA PRO A 134 10.69 14.43 14.29
C PRO A 134 11.28 15.82 13.93
N PHE A 135 10.93 16.39 12.78
CA PHE A 135 11.50 17.64 12.26
C PHE A 135 10.64 18.88 12.59
N SER A 136 11.27 20.05 12.52
CA SER A 136 10.60 21.34 12.72
C SER A 136 9.42 21.49 11.76
N THR A 137 8.28 21.93 12.30
CA THR A 137 7.07 22.25 11.52
C THR A 137 6.99 23.74 11.17
N ILE A 138 7.99 24.53 11.54
CA ILE A 138 8.05 25.97 11.29
C ILE A 138 8.76 26.19 9.96
N ASP A 139 8.09 26.80 8.99
CA ASP A 139 8.73 27.19 7.73
C ASP A 139 9.81 28.26 7.99
N GLU A 140 10.82 28.31 7.12
CA GLU A 140 12.01 29.15 7.24
C GLU A 140 12.93 28.87 8.45
N ASP A 141 12.67 27.81 9.23
CA ASP A 141 13.64 27.27 10.19
C ASP A 141 14.93 26.84 9.46
N THR A 142 16.07 27.28 9.97
CA THR A 142 17.41 26.97 9.43
C THR A 142 17.76 25.48 9.41
N SER A 143 17.05 24.64 10.18
CA SER A 143 17.22 23.18 10.13
C SER A 143 16.49 22.52 8.96
N ASN A 144 15.56 23.21 8.31
CA ASN A 144 14.76 22.65 7.21
C ASN A 144 15.51 22.74 5.88
N PRO A 145 15.37 21.74 5.00
CA PRO A 145 15.99 21.78 3.68
C PRO A 145 15.25 22.75 2.73
N ILE A 146 15.97 23.20 1.70
CA ILE A 146 15.37 23.75 0.48
C ILE A 146 15.30 22.61 -0.53
N LEU A 147 14.08 22.19 -0.87
CA LEU A 147 13.85 21.07 -1.80
C LEU A 147 13.27 21.59 -3.12
N SER A 148 13.88 21.21 -4.24
CA SER A 148 13.43 21.56 -5.59
C SER A 148 13.53 20.34 -6.51
N PHE A 149 12.59 20.23 -7.45
CA PHE A 149 12.34 19.10 -8.34
C PHE A 149 12.18 19.66 -9.74
N ASP A 150 13.04 19.21 -10.64
CA ASP A 150 13.18 19.73 -12.01
C ASP A 150 12.30 18.99 -13.03
N SER A 151 11.66 17.90 -12.62
CA SER A 151 10.89 17.02 -13.51
C SER A 151 9.49 16.71 -12.96
N THR A 152 8.63 16.21 -13.85
CA THR A 152 7.36 15.60 -13.47
C THR A 152 7.62 14.15 -13.13
N GLU A 153 7.13 13.71 -11.97
CA GLU A 153 7.28 12.35 -11.48
C GLU A 153 6.05 11.93 -10.66
N THR A 154 5.95 10.65 -10.31
CA THR A 154 4.87 10.14 -9.47
C THR A 154 4.98 10.74 -8.07
N LYS A 155 3.84 10.91 -7.36
CA LYS A 155 3.84 11.36 -5.97
C LYS A 155 4.75 10.50 -5.08
N LEU A 156 4.82 9.18 -5.32
CA LEU A 156 5.73 8.29 -4.62
C LEU A 156 7.20 8.70 -4.83
N ALA A 157 7.63 8.85 -6.09
CA ALA A 157 9.00 9.25 -6.42
C ALA A 157 9.36 10.62 -5.80
N ARG A 158 8.40 11.56 -5.80
CA ARG A 158 8.54 12.89 -5.17
C ARG A 158 8.75 12.86 -3.65
N ILE A 159 8.26 11.82 -2.96
CA ILE A 159 8.39 11.68 -1.50
C ILE A 159 9.72 11.02 -1.11
N ILE A 160 10.21 10.07 -1.93
CA ILE A 160 11.38 9.25 -1.60
C ILE A 160 12.70 9.76 -2.21
N SER A 161 12.68 10.95 -2.84
CA SER A 161 13.82 11.58 -3.53
C SER A 161 14.80 12.29 -2.60
#